data_AF-A0A6A4HQF6-F1
#
_entry.id   AF-A0A6A4HQF6-F1
#
_cell.length_a   1.000
_cell.length_b   1.000
_cell.length_c   1.000
_cell.angle_alpha   90.00
_cell.angle_beta   90.00
_cell.angle_gamma   90.00
#
_symmetry.space_group_name_H-M   'P 1'
#
loop_
_entity.id
_entity.type
_entity.pdbx_description
1 polymer ?
#
loop_
_entity_poly.entity_id
_entity_poly.type
_entity_poly.pdbx_seq_one_letter_code
_entity_poly.pdbx_strand_id
1 'polypeptide(L)' 'FFLDGPGGTGKMFVYITLCHTLRGEGSVILCVASTGIAALILPGGRTAHSMLKIPID' A
#
# COMPACT_ATOMS: atom_id res chain seq x y z
N PHE A 1 -2.13 2.86 13.37
CA PHE A 1 -3.51 2.42 13.13
C PHE A 1 -3.48 1.18 12.25
N PHE A 2 -4.44 0.26 12.39
CA PHE A 2 -4.59 -0.92 11.54
C PHE A 2 -6.03 -0.96 11.01
N LEU A 3 -6.19 -1.02 9.68
CA LEU A 3 -7.50 -1.07 9.03
C LEU A 3 -7.75 -2.49 8.52
N ASP A 4 -8.70 -3.17 9.16
CA ASP A 4 -9.07 -4.55 8.86
C ASP A 4 -10.58 -4.72 8.67
N GLY A 5 -10.99 -5.81 8.04
CA GLY A 5 -12.38 -6.24 7.94
C GLY A 5 -12.55 -7.40 6.95
N PRO A 6 -13.80 -7.81 6.69
CA PRO A 6 -14.09 -8.85 5.70
C PRO A 6 -13.68 -8.47 4.26
N GLY A 7 -13.59 -9.47 3.38
CA GLY A 7 -13.43 -9.24 1.94
C GLY A 7 -14.55 -8.36 1.36
N GLY A 8 -14.23 -7.54 0.36
CA GLY A 8 -15.23 -6.68 -0.29
C GLY A 8 -15.60 -5.38 0.46
N THR A 9 -15.03 -5.12 1.64
CA THR A 9 -15.34 -3.90 2.43
C THR A 9 -14.62 -2.62 1.97
N GLY A 10 -13.99 -2.63 0.79
CA GLY A 10 -13.37 -1.42 0.23
C GLY A 10 -12.09 -0.94 0.92
N LYS A 11 -11.44 -1.76 1.77
CA LYS A 11 -10.14 -1.41 2.39
C LYS A 11 -9.11 -0.90 1.38
N MET A 12 -9.05 -1.55 0.22
CA MET A 12 -8.19 -1.14 -0.89
C MET A 12 -8.41 0.33 -1.28
N PHE A 13 -9.67 0.72 -1.43
CA PHE A 13 -10.07 2.07 -1.79
C PHE A 13 -9.66 3.09 -0.73
N VAL A 14 -9.79 2.74 0.55
CA VAL A 14 -9.35 3.59 1.66
C VAL A 14 -7.84 3.81 1.60
N TYR A 15 -7.04 2.76 1.42
CA TYR A 15 -5.58 2.90 1.32
C TYR A 15 -5.17 3.75 0.11
N ILE A 16 -5.79 3.55 -1.06
CA ILE A 16 -5.52 4.36 -2.26
C ILE A 16 -5.88 5.83 -2.02
N THR A 17 -7.07 6.09 -1.48
CA THR A 17 -7.54 7.46 -1.20
C THR A 17 -6.59 8.17 -0.24
N LEU A 18 -6.18 7.49 0.83
CA LEU A 18 -5.21 8.00 1.80
C LEU A 18 -3.85 8.30 1.16
N CYS A 19 -3.39 7.46 0.24
CA CYS A 19 -2.15 7.70 -0.48
C CYS A 19 -2.24 8.97 -1.35
N HIS A 20 -3.38 9.18 -2.01
CA HIS A 20 -3.59 10.37 -2.84
C HIS A 20 -3.72 11.64 -2.02
N THR A 21 -4.45 11.63 -0.90
CA THR A 21 -4.55 12.81 -0.02
C THR A 21 -3.20 13.20 0.54
N LEU A 22 -2.44 12.24 1.11
CA LEU A 22 -1.12 12.53 1.66
C LEU A 22 -0.13 13.04 0.61
N ARG A 23 -0.17 12.50 -0.62
CA ARG A 23 0.63 13.03 -1.73
C ARG A 23 0.20 14.43 -2.14
N GLY A 24 -1.11 14.71 -2.14
CA GLY A 24 -1.65 16.04 -2.43
C GLY A 24 -1.21 17.09 -1.40
N GLU A 25 -1.00 16.68 -0.15
CA GLU A 25 -0.45 17.50 0.93
C GLU A 25 1.09 17.67 0.85
N GLY A 26 1.74 17.04 -0.14
CA GLY A 26 3.20 17.08 -0.29
C GLY A 26 3.96 16.16 0.65
N SER A 27 3.27 15.24 1.35
CA SER A 27 3.91 14.26 2.23
C SER A 27 4.62 13.16 1.43
N VAL A 28 5.78 12.73 1.92
CA VAL A 28 6.49 11.57 1.38
C VAL A 28 5.89 10.30 1.96
N ILE A 29 5.31 9.45 1.10
CA ILE A 29 4.67 8.19 1.50
C ILE A 29 5.33 6.98 0.86
N LEU A 30 5.36 5.88 1.62
CA LEU A 30 5.88 4.59 1.18
C LEU A 30 4.73 3.58 1.04
N CYS A 31 4.32 3.29 -0.19
CA CYS A 31 3.28 2.30 -0.46
C CYS A 31 3.89 0.90 -0.55
N VAL A 32 3.68 0.07 0.47
CA VAL A 32 4.26 -1.29 0.56
C VAL A 32 3.16 -2.34 0.71
N ALA A 33 3.26 -3.42 -0.05
CA ALA A 33 2.36 -4.57 0.05
C ALA A 33 3.13 -5.89 0.15
N SER A 34 2.51 -6.95 0.65
CA SER A 34 3.14 -8.28 0.73
C SER A 34 3.21 -8.97 -0.64
N THR A 35 2.17 -8.85 -1.46
CA THR A 35 2.07 -9.49 -2.79
C THR A 35 2.28 -8.50 -3.93
N GLY A 36 2.72 -9.00 -5.08
CA GLY A 36 2.90 -8.18 -6.29
C GLY A 36 1.59 -7.56 -6.80
N ILE A 37 0.49 -8.29 -6.74
CA ILE A 37 -0.83 -7.79 -7.17
C ILE A 37 -1.30 -6.65 -6.26
N ALA A 38 -1.16 -6.80 -4.94
CA ALA A 38 -1.53 -5.75 -4.02
C ALA A 38 -0.63 -4.50 -4.19
N ALA A 39 0.67 -4.70 -4.47
CA ALA A 39 1.59 -3.61 -4.76
C ALA A 39 1.20 -2.85 -6.04
N LEU A 40 0.78 -3.57 -7.09
CA LEU A 40 0.40 -2.97 -8.38
C LEU A 40 -0.80 -2.03 -8.28
N ILE A 41 -1.74 -2.35 -7.39
CA ILE A 41 -2.97 -1.56 -7.22
C ILE A 41 -2.71 -0.28 -6.39
N LEU A 42 -1.68 -0.28 -5.53
CA LEU A 42 -1.31 0.92 -4.79
C LEU A 42 -0.51 1.89 -5.70
N PRO A 43 -0.77 3.21 -5.63
CA PRO A 43 -0.08 4.16 -6.48
C PRO A 43 1.42 4.21 -6.14
N GLY A 44 2.27 3.81 -7.09
CA GLY A 44 3.72 3.67 -6.86
C GLY A 44 4.08 2.57 -5.85
N GLY A 45 3.19 1.59 -5.64
CA GLY A 45 3.39 0.51 -4.70
C GLY A 45 4.55 -0.41 -5.08
N ARG A 46 5.23 -0.92 -4.06
CA ARG A 46 6.26 -1.96 -4.19
C ARG A 46 5.98 -3.09 -3.20
N THR A 47 6.49 -4.28 -3.50
CA THR A 47 6.43 -5.36 -2.53
C THR A 47 7.37 -5.08 -1.36
N ALA A 48 7.05 -5.61 -0.18
CA ALA A 48 7.91 -5.50 1.01
C ALA A 48 9.32 -6.03 0.73
N HIS A 49 9.42 -7.15 0.03
CA HIS A 49 10.69 -7.72 -0.42
C HIS A 49 11.51 -6.75 -1.26
N SER A 50 10.91 -6.08 -2.25
CA SER A 50 11.63 -5.14 -3.12
C SER A 50 11.96 -3.82 -2.41
N MET A 51 11.04 -3.29 -1.61
CA MET A 51 11.20 -1.98 -0.98
C MET A 51 12.14 -2.02 0.23
N LEU A 52 12.00 -3.04 1.07
CA LEU A 52 12.73 -3.18 2.32
C LEU A 52 13.91 -4.15 2.21
N LYS A 53 14.14 -4.74 1.03
CA LYS A 53 15.18 -5.74 0.78
C LYS A 53 15.10 -6.94 1.74
N ILE A 54 13.89 -7.36 2.06
CA ILE A 54 13.66 -8.54 2.90
C ILE A 54 14.07 -9.78 2.09
N PRO A 55 14.94 -10.65 2.63
CA PRO A 55 15.34 -11.87 1.95
C PRO A 55 14.13 -12.77 1.72
N ILE A 56 14.16 -13.45 0.58
CA ILE A 56 13.19 -14.48 0.22
C ILE A 56 13.93 -15.79 0.50
N ASP A 57 13.82 -16.30 1.73
CA ASP A 57 14.24 -17.67 2.06
C ASP A 57 13.24 -18.69 1.47
#